data_AF-A0A2A5VK90-F1
#
_entry.id   AF-A0A2A5VK90-F1
#
_cell.length_a   1.000
_cell.length_b   1.000
_cell.length_c   1.000
_cell.angle_alpha   90.00
_cell.angle_beta   90.00
_cell.angle_gamma   90.00
#
_symmetry.space_group_name_H-M   'P 1'
#
loop_
_entity.id
_entity.type
_entity.pdbx_description
1 polymer ?
#
loop_
_entity_poly.entity_id
_entity_poly.type
_entity_poly.pdbx_seq_one_letter_code
_entity_poly.pdbx_strand_id
1 'polypeptide(L)'
;IGQGMVDVQGDQDDIESLRTTIEAHFDTATIPESGAQYYGYSGAFECMTAGAGDVAFAKTSSYEDHCEDNEWCLDRDEYRMLEPAFGQVPTHPVMVDPTQIDSEKQDAFVAAMLAMSSEMWVEDYPMGDTNYTGCYSMTTHQVADIPQNTCGGEILQNVLENNGAVVSVTSQDHLGSYSDAIANIPGISAYFDDKYGS
;
A
#
# COMPACT_ATOMS: atom_id res chain seq x y z
N ILE A 1 15.55 -9.98 12.79
CA ILE A 1 14.92 -8.79 13.40
C ILE A 1 13.47 -9.16 13.67
N GLY A 2 12.89 -8.73 14.79
CA GLY A 2 11.46 -8.87 15.15
C GLY A 2 10.86 -10.26 15.37
N GLN A 3 11.36 -11.30 14.71
CA GLN A 3 10.93 -12.69 14.90
C GLN A 3 12.11 -13.67 15.02
N GLY A 4 13.29 -13.18 15.44
CA GLY A 4 14.50 -14.00 15.57
C GLY A 4 15.11 -14.46 14.25
N MET A 5 14.68 -13.91 13.10
CA MET A 5 15.19 -14.30 11.78
C MET A 5 16.62 -13.81 11.48
N VAL A 6 17.05 -12.71 12.10
CA VAL A 6 18.34 -12.04 11.86
C VAL A 6 18.75 -11.29 13.13
N ASP A 7 20.00 -11.38 13.53
CA ASP A 7 20.52 -10.59 14.65
C ASP A 7 21.02 -9.23 14.16
N VAL A 8 20.62 -8.16 14.85
CA VAL A 8 21.03 -6.79 14.52
C VAL A 8 22.55 -6.67 14.65
N GLN A 9 23.18 -6.20 13.58
CA GLN A 9 24.61 -5.88 13.55
C GLN A 9 24.80 -4.38 13.80
N GLY A 10 25.48 -4.03 14.89
CA GLY A 10 25.71 -2.65 15.29
C GLY A 10 24.89 -2.23 16.51
N ASP A 11 24.67 -0.93 16.65
CA ASP A 11 23.87 -0.35 17.73
C ASP A 11 22.37 -0.52 17.44
N GLN A 12 21.63 -1.08 18.40
CA GLN A 12 20.18 -1.30 18.24
C GLN A 12 19.38 0.00 18.26
N ASP A 13 19.97 1.08 18.78
CA ASP A 13 19.35 2.39 18.85
C ASP A 13 19.71 3.29 17.65
N ASP A 14 20.50 2.78 16.70
CA ASP A 14 20.90 3.50 15.48
C ASP A 14 20.25 2.89 14.23
N ILE A 15 19.61 3.75 13.42
CA ILE A 15 18.97 3.36 12.17
C ILE A 15 19.99 2.90 11.12
N GLU A 16 21.24 3.37 11.18
CA GLU A 16 22.31 2.96 10.26
C GLU A 16 22.70 1.48 10.45
N SER A 17 22.43 0.91 11.62
CA SER A 17 22.61 -0.52 11.89
C SER A 17 21.69 -1.40 11.03
N LEU A 18 20.57 -0.86 10.51
CA LEU A 18 19.69 -1.61 9.62
C LEU A 18 20.41 -1.99 8.33
N ARG A 19 21.10 -1.04 7.69
CA ARG A 19 21.83 -1.30 6.44
C ARG A 19 22.94 -2.32 6.66
N THR A 20 23.71 -2.14 7.72
CA THR A 20 24.79 -3.07 8.10
C THR A 20 24.24 -4.47 8.37
N THR A 21 23.08 -4.58 9.03
CA THR A 21 22.41 -5.85 9.29
C THR A 21 21.96 -6.54 8.01
N ILE A 22 21.42 -5.79 7.04
CA ILE A 22 20.98 -6.33 5.75
C ILE A 22 22.18 -6.85 4.95
N GLU A 23 23.24 -6.05 4.82
CA GLU A 23 24.46 -6.42 4.08
C GLU A 23 25.23 -7.58 4.75
N ALA A 24 25.14 -7.74 6.07
CA ALA A 24 25.73 -8.87 6.77
C ALA A 24 24.89 -10.17 6.65
N HIS A 25 23.57 -10.04 6.49
CA HIS A 25 22.70 -11.20 6.31
C HIS A 25 22.67 -11.68 4.85
N PHE A 26 22.63 -10.74 3.91
CA PHE A 26 22.69 -10.99 2.48
C PHE A 26 24.05 -10.56 1.97
N ASP A 27 24.95 -11.52 1.70
CA ASP A 27 26.34 -11.27 1.24
C ASP A 27 26.43 -10.16 0.17
N THR A 28 25.47 -10.11 -0.75
CA THR A 28 25.30 -9.02 -1.74
C THR A 28 23.85 -8.58 -1.76
N ALA A 29 23.56 -7.38 -1.26
CA ALA A 29 22.25 -6.76 -1.29
C ALA A 29 22.23 -5.54 -2.23
N THR A 30 21.34 -5.57 -3.23
CA THR A 30 21.10 -4.42 -4.11
C THR A 30 20.02 -3.53 -3.49
N ILE A 31 20.43 -2.44 -2.83
CA ILE A 31 19.54 -1.44 -2.21
C ILE A 31 19.73 -0.08 -2.91
N PRO A 32 19.15 0.10 -4.11
CA PRO A 32 19.36 1.28 -4.93
C PRO A 32 18.63 2.51 -4.40
N GLU A 33 19.21 3.68 -4.64
CA GLU A 33 18.57 4.96 -4.40
C GLU A 33 17.58 5.31 -5.52
N SER A 34 16.70 6.28 -5.25
CA SER A 34 15.70 6.72 -6.23
C SER A 34 16.35 7.18 -7.53
N GLY A 35 15.90 6.60 -8.65
CA GLY A 35 16.41 6.88 -9.99
C GLY A 35 17.61 6.02 -10.43
N ALA A 36 18.15 5.16 -9.56
CA ALA A 36 19.18 4.21 -9.95
C ALA A 36 18.60 2.97 -10.64
N GLN A 37 19.44 2.20 -11.34
CA GLN A 37 19.05 0.90 -11.89
C GLN A 37 18.57 -0.02 -10.76
N TYR A 38 17.54 -0.80 -11.06
CA TYR A 38 16.88 -1.71 -10.11
C TYR A 38 16.11 -1.03 -8.96
N TYR A 39 15.88 0.29 -9.03
CA TYR A 39 15.06 1.00 -8.04
C TYR A 39 13.56 0.67 -8.15
N GLY A 40 12.91 0.56 -6.98
CA GLY A 40 11.48 0.28 -6.86
C GLY A 40 11.09 -1.16 -7.21
N TYR A 41 9.79 -1.44 -7.26
CA TYR A 41 9.28 -2.79 -7.52
C TYR A 41 9.67 -3.31 -8.91
N SER A 42 9.52 -2.49 -9.95
CA SER A 42 9.90 -2.84 -11.33
C SER A 42 11.38 -3.22 -11.40
N GLY A 43 12.24 -2.37 -10.83
CA GLY A 43 13.67 -2.63 -10.79
C GLY A 43 14.07 -3.85 -9.96
N ALA A 44 13.34 -4.17 -8.87
CA ALA A 44 13.58 -5.37 -8.09
C ALA A 44 13.29 -6.65 -8.90
N PHE A 45 12.20 -6.67 -9.69
CA PHE A 45 11.93 -7.77 -10.62
C PHE A 45 13.00 -7.87 -11.71
N GLU A 46 13.41 -6.75 -12.30
CA GLU A 46 14.47 -6.73 -13.33
C GLU A 46 15.80 -7.27 -12.77
N CYS A 47 16.18 -6.87 -11.55
CA CYS A 47 17.37 -7.33 -10.83
C CYS A 47 17.39 -8.86 -10.69
N MET A 48 16.25 -9.42 -10.25
CA MET A 48 16.11 -10.86 -10.07
C MET A 48 16.12 -11.61 -11.40
N THR A 49 15.42 -11.07 -12.40
CA THR A 49 15.32 -11.69 -13.73
C THR A 49 16.63 -11.68 -14.50
N ALA A 50 17.42 -10.62 -14.35
CA ALA A 50 18.77 -10.51 -14.90
C ALA A 50 19.79 -11.41 -14.18
N GLY A 51 19.40 -12.09 -13.09
CA GLY A 51 20.27 -12.92 -12.27
C GLY A 51 21.26 -12.11 -11.41
N ALA A 52 21.01 -10.81 -11.21
CA ALA A 52 21.81 -9.98 -10.32
C ALA A 52 21.47 -10.18 -8.84
N GLY A 53 20.28 -10.69 -8.54
CA GLY A 53 19.87 -11.17 -7.22
C GLY A 53 19.02 -12.42 -7.31
N ASP A 54 19.04 -13.26 -6.27
CA ASP A 54 18.27 -14.51 -6.24
C ASP A 54 16.82 -14.31 -5.75
N VAL A 55 16.55 -13.19 -5.06
CA VAL A 55 15.26 -12.89 -4.43
C VAL A 55 14.95 -11.40 -4.58
N ALA A 56 13.70 -11.09 -4.90
CA ALA A 56 13.16 -9.73 -4.89
C ALA A 56 12.09 -9.56 -3.80
N PHE A 57 12.13 -8.44 -3.08
CA PHE A 57 11.08 -8.05 -2.14
C PHE A 57 10.06 -7.16 -2.85
N ALA A 58 8.83 -7.65 -3.00
CA ALA A 58 7.75 -6.96 -3.70
C ALA A 58 6.39 -7.19 -3.01
N LYS A 59 5.35 -6.44 -3.42
CA LYS A 59 3.97 -6.68 -2.99
C LYS A 59 3.31 -7.77 -3.85
N THR A 60 2.18 -8.28 -3.39
CA THR A 60 1.40 -9.29 -4.12
C THR A 60 0.91 -8.82 -5.49
N SER A 61 0.60 -7.52 -5.64
CA SER A 61 0.17 -6.90 -6.91
C SER A 61 1.33 -6.42 -7.79
N SER A 62 2.56 -6.45 -7.29
CA SER A 62 3.68 -5.82 -7.99
C SER A 62 4.05 -6.51 -9.30
N TYR A 63 3.61 -7.75 -9.55
CA TYR A 63 3.87 -8.39 -10.83
C TYR A 63 3.05 -7.71 -11.94
N GLU A 64 1.75 -7.56 -11.69
CA GLU A 64 0.80 -6.94 -12.60
C GLU A 64 1.13 -5.44 -12.75
N ASP A 65 1.45 -4.75 -11.65
CA ASP A 65 1.69 -3.31 -11.66
C ASP A 65 3.05 -2.91 -12.27
N HIS A 66 4.06 -3.80 -12.25
CA HIS A 66 5.46 -3.42 -12.49
C HIS A 66 6.31 -4.39 -13.32
N CYS A 67 5.80 -5.56 -13.68
CA CYS A 67 6.54 -6.59 -14.41
C CYS A 67 5.88 -6.95 -15.75
N GLU A 68 4.62 -7.38 -15.76
CA GLU A 68 3.99 -8.12 -16.88
C GLU A 68 4.07 -7.46 -18.27
N ASP A 69 4.09 -6.12 -18.32
CA ASP A 69 4.18 -5.36 -19.56
C ASP A 69 5.62 -5.11 -20.06
N ASN A 70 6.65 -5.64 -19.38
CA ASN A 70 8.05 -5.42 -19.72
C ASN A 70 8.66 -6.60 -20.48
N GLU A 71 9.45 -6.30 -21.53
CA GLU A 71 10.13 -7.31 -22.35
C GLU A 71 11.14 -8.19 -21.57
N TRP A 72 11.69 -7.66 -20.48
CA TRP A 72 12.62 -8.37 -19.62
C TRP A 72 11.91 -9.22 -18.56
N CYS A 73 10.60 -9.10 -18.38
CA CYS A 73 9.85 -9.85 -17.37
C CYS A 73 9.59 -11.29 -17.86
N LEU A 74 9.82 -12.27 -16.99
CA LEU A 74 9.44 -13.66 -17.22
C LEU A 74 7.91 -13.87 -17.13
N ASP A 75 7.46 -15.02 -17.62
CA ASP A 75 6.07 -15.43 -17.44
C ASP A 75 5.74 -15.61 -15.94
N ARG A 76 4.48 -15.37 -15.54
CA ARG A 76 4.07 -15.35 -14.13
C ARG A 76 4.39 -16.64 -13.39
N ASP A 77 4.29 -17.78 -14.07
CA ASP A 77 4.55 -19.11 -13.53
C ASP A 77 6.04 -19.43 -13.35
N GLU A 78 6.94 -18.62 -13.92
CA GLU A 78 8.37 -18.70 -13.66
C GLU A 78 8.78 -18.02 -12.34
N TYR A 79 7.94 -17.14 -11.81
CA TYR A 79 8.14 -16.56 -10.48
C TYR A 79 7.45 -17.39 -9.40
N ARG A 80 8.18 -17.63 -8.32
CA ARG A 80 7.63 -18.30 -7.13
C ARG A 80 7.65 -17.36 -5.94
N MET A 81 6.46 -17.04 -5.42
CA MET A 81 6.33 -16.36 -4.15
C MET A 81 6.79 -17.29 -3.01
N LEU A 82 7.64 -16.79 -2.13
CA LEU A 82 8.09 -17.52 -0.95
C LEU A 82 7.03 -17.37 0.17
N GLU A 83 6.73 -18.49 0.84
CA GLU A 83 5.81 -18.52 1.98
C GLU A 83 6.57 -18.75 3.30
N PRO A 84 6.08 -18.19 4.43
CA PRO A 84 4.92 -17.30 4.54
C PRO A 84 5.24 -15.87 4.06
N ALA A 85 4.20 -15.12 3.69
CA ALA A 85 4.36 -13.69 3.43
C ALA A 85 4.91 -12.99 4.69
N PHE A 86 5.87 -12.08 4.51
CA PHE A 86 6.58 -11.42 5.62
C PHE A 86 5.76 -10.40 6.40
N GLY A 87 4.61 -9.97 5.87
CA GLY A 87 3.71 -9.04 6.55
C GLY A 87 2.54 -8.61 5.67
N GLN A 88 1.53 -8.03 6.31
CA GLN A 88 0.44 -7.32 5.64
C GLN A 88 0.73 -5.83 5.70
N VAL A 89 0.69 -5.17 4.54
CA VAL A 89 0.87 -3.73 4.45
C VAL A 89 -0.53 -3.10 4.37
N PRO A 90 -0.85 -2.14 5.26
CA PRO A 90 -2.14 -1.48 5.23
C PRO A 90 -2.30 -0.62 3.97
N THR A 91 -3.55 -0.41 3.54
CA THR A 91 -3.87 0.48 2.42
C THR A 91 -3.62 1.95 2.77
N HIS A 92 -3.60 2.83 1.76
CA HIS A 92 -3.45 4.27 1.99
C HIS A 92 -4.54 4.81 2.93
N PRO A 93 -4.17 5.48 4.04
CA PRO A 93 -5.14 6.03 4.98
C PRO A 93 -5.53 7.46 4.61
N VAL A 94 -6.73 7.85 5.06
CA VAL A 94 -7.11 9.26 5.22
C VAL A 94 -7.18 9.53 6.71
N MET A 95 -6.38 10.49 7.19
CA MET A 95 -6.31 10.82 8.62
C MET A 95 -6.94 12.20 8.88
N VAL A 96 -7.67 12.29 9.99
CA VAL A 96 -8.26 13.53 10.47
C VAL A 96 -7.61 13.87 11.82
N ASP A 97 -7.15 15.11 11.96
CA ASP A 97 -6.65 15.63 13.23
C ASP A 97 -7.82 16.14 14.08
N PRO A 98 -8.17 15.46 15.19
CA PRO A 98 -9.32 15.83 16.03
C PRO A 98 -9.09 17.12 16.82
N THR A 99 -7.86 17.65 16.87
CA THR A 99 -7.55 18.92 17.54
C THR A 99 -7.86 20.14 16.65
N GLN A 100 -7.92 19.92 15.34
CA GLN A 100 -8.09 20.96 14.32
C GLN A 100 -9.50 20.95 13.71
N ILE A 101 -10.23 19.86 13.86
CA ILE A 101 -11.58 19.67 13.32
C ILE A 101 -12.54 19.33 14.46
N ASP A 102 -13.63 20.10 14.57
CA ASP A 102 -14.68 19.82 15.55
C ASP A 102 -15.43 18.53 15.22
N SER A 103 -16.07 17.93 16.23
CA SER A 103 -16.74 16.62 16.09
C SER A 103 -17.81 16.60 15.01
N GLU A 104 -18.54 17.70 14.81
CA GLU A 104 -19.61 17.78 13.80
C GLU A 104 -19.03 17.70 12.37
N LYS A 105 -17.94 18.43 12.12
CA LYS A 105 -17.21 18.32 10.84
C LYS A 105 -16.55 16.98 10.64
N GLN A 106 -16.01 16.37 11.69
CA GLN A 106 -15.43 15.03 11.62
C GLN A 106 -16.49 14.01 11.22
N ASP A 107 -17.67 14.03 11.87
CA ASP A 107 -18.78 13.15 11.55
C ASP A 107 -19.28 13.36 10.11
N ALA A 108 -19.42 14.62 9.69
CA ALA A 108 -19.81 14.96 8.33
C ALA A 108 -18.79 14.47 7.28
N PHE A 109 -17.49 14.60 7.58
CA PHE A 109 -16.42 14.13 6.71
C PHE A 109 -16.42 12.60 6.58
N VAL A 110 -16.51 11.87 7.70
CA VAL A 110 -16.58 10.40 7.69
C VAL A 110 -17.82 9.93 6.96
N ALA A 111 -18.98 10.56 7.20
CA ALA A 111 -20.21 10.23 6.50
C ALA A 111 -20.11 10.44 4.98
N ALA A 112 -19.47 11.54 4.54
CA ALA A 112 -19.25 11.81 3.12
C ALA A 112 -18.34 10.76 2.47
N MET A 113 -17.24 10.38 3.11
CA MET A 113 -16.33 9.35 2.60
C MET A 113 -17.03 7.99 2.49
N LEU A 114 -17.85 7.62 3.48
CA LEU A 114 -18.63 6.38 3.44
C LEU A 114 -19.73 6.41 2.37
N ALA A 115 -20.38 7.55 2.16
CA ALA A 115 -21.34 7.72 1.08
C ALA A 115 -20.68 7.59 -0.31
N MET A 116 -19.51 8.20 -0.51
CA MET A 116 -18.74 8.03 -1.74
C MET A 116 -18.36 6.55 -1.96
N SER A 117 -18.03 5.82 -0.90
CA SER A 117 -17.70 4.39 -0.99
C SER A 117 -18.88 3.48 -1.31
N SER A 118 -20.11 3.99 -1.24
CA SER A 118 -21.31 3.27 -1.67
C SER A 118 -21.68 3.56 -3.13
N GLU A 119 -20.81 4.24 -3.87
CA GLU A 119 -20.96 4.54 -5.29
C GLU A 119 -19.92 3.77 -6.11
N MET A 120 -20.27 3.36 -7.33
CA MET A 120 -19.35 2.73 -8.28
C MET A 120 -19.75 3.08 -9.72
N TRP A 121 -18.78 3.18 -10.63
CA TRP A 121 -19.09 3.31 -12.04
C TRP A 121 -19.62 1.99 -12.61
N VAL A 122 -20.67 2.08 -13.41
CA VAL A 122 -21.21 0.92 -14.12
C VAL A 122 -21.38 1.24 -15.60
N GLU A 123 -21.10 0.25 -16.44
CA GLU A 123 -21.26 0.32 -17.90
C GLU A 123 -22.26 -0.73 -18.37
N ASP A 124 -23.21 -0.33 -19.21
CA ASP A 124 -24.24 -1.22 -19.79
C ASP A 124 -24.97 -2.07 -18.72
N TYR A 125 -25.22 -1.48 -17.56
CA TYR A 125 -25.75 -2.17 -16.40
C TYR A 125 -27.27 -2.41 -16.52
N PRO A 126 -27.75 -3.66 -16.49
CA PRO A 126 -29.15 -3.96 -16.72
C PRO A 126 -30.01 -3.64 -15.49
N MET A 127 -30.99 -2.74 -15.66
CA MET A 127 -32.04 -2.49 -14.67
C MET A 127 -33.42 -2.62 -15.34
N GLY A 128 -34.04 -3.79 -15.16
CA GLY A 128 -35.27 -4.13 -15.88
C GLY A 128 -34.99 -4.34 -17.36
N ASP A 129 -35.72 -3.64 -18.23
CA ASP A 129 -35.60 -3.74 -19.69
C ASP A 129 -34.61 -2.71 -20.29
N THR A 130 -33.98 -1.87 -19.46
CA THR A 130 -33.08 -0.80 -19.90
C THR A 130 -31.70 -0.99 -19.28
N ASN A 131 -30.66 -0.78 -20.08
CA ASN A 131 -29.28 -0.73 -19.60
C ASN A 131 -28.86 0.72 -19.34
N TYR A 132 -28.09 0.92 -18.28
CA TYR A 132 -27.64 2.23 -17.83
C TYR A 132 -26.11 2.27 -17.73
N THR A 133 -25.53 3.40 -18.10
CA THR A 133 -24.13 3.73 -17.84
C THR A 133 -24.10 5.00 -16.99
N GLY A 134 -23.33 4.97 -15.91
CA GLY A 134 -23.26 6.10 -14.98
C GLY A 134 -22.76 5.71 -13.59
N CYS A 135 -22.93 6.62 -12.63
CA CYS A 135 -22.56 6.37 -11.24
C CYS A 135 -23.71 5.68 -10.50
N TYR A 136 -23.50 4.42 -10.15
CA TYR A 136 -24.47 3.61 -9.42
C TYR A 136 -24.29 3.77 -7.91
N SER A 137 -25.37 4.07 -7.19
CA SER A 137 -25.40 4.07 -5.73
C SER A 137 -25.95 2.74 -5.20
N MET A 138 -25.14 2.04 -4.39
CA MET A 138 -25.55 0.83 -3.66
C MET A 138 -26.60 1.11 -2.58
N THR A 139 -26.71 2.36 -2.11
CA THR A 139 -27.67 2.74 -1.07
C THR A 139 -29.08 2.98 -1.64
N THR A 140 -29.18 3.66 -2.77
CA THR A 140 -30.47 4.00 -3.38
C THR A 140 -30.87 3.07 -4.53
N HIS A 141 -29.94 2.23 -5.01
CA HIS A 141 -30.10 1.39 -6.20
C HIS A 141 -30.45 2.20 -7.47
N GLN A 142 -29.86 3.39 -7.60
CA GLN A 142 -30.07 4.29 -8.74
C GLN A 142 -28.77 4.54 -9.49
N VAL A 143 -28.87 4.79 -10.79
CA VAL A 143 -27.74 5.24 -11.63
C VAL A 143 -27.91 6.72 -11.94
N ALA A 144 -26.94 7.53 -11.54
CA ALA A 144 -26.85 8.94 -11.89
C ALA A 144 -26.03 9.12 -13.17
N ASP A 145 -26.57 9.88 -14.12
CA ASP A 145 -25.87 10.31 -15.33
C ASP A 145 -24.97 11.50 -15.00
N ILE A 146 -23.79 11.19 -14.49
CA ILE A 146 -22.73 12.14 -14.12
C ILE A 146 -21.40 11.68 -14.73
N PRO A 147 -20.42 12.58 -14.94
CA PRO A 147 -19.10 12.17 -15.39
C PRO A 147 -18.44 11.14 -14.46
N GLN A 148 -17.76 10.13 -15.02
CA GLN A 148 -17.11 9.05 -14.25
C GLN A 148 -16.20 9.58 -13.14
N ASN A 149 -15.40 10.61 -13.43
CA ASN A 149 -14.48 11.23 -12.47
C ASN A 149 -15.17 12.01 -11.34
N THR A 150 -16.51 12.09 -11.34
CA THR A 150 -17.31 12.66 -10.25
C THR A 150 -18.04 11.61 -9.42
N CYS A 151 -17.98 10.34 -9.82
CA CYS A 151 -18.53 9.23 -9.06
C CYS A 151 -17.66 8.93 -7.83
N GLY A 152 -18.27 8.81 -6.65
CA GLY A 152 -17.57 8.70 -5.37
C GLY A 152 -16.56 7.56 -5.34
N GLY A 153 -16.96 6.35 -5.74
CA GLY A 153 -16.08 5.18 -5.77
C GLY A 153 -14.88 5.37 -6.71
N GLU A 154 -15.07 6.02 -7.86
CA GLU A 154 -14.00 6.30 -8.81
C GLU A 154 -13.01 7.33 -8.24
N ILE A 155 -13.51 8.35 -7.52
CA ILE A 155 -12.65 9.31 -6.85
C ILE A 155 -11.81 8.60 -5.78
N LEU A 156 -12.44 7.77 -4.94
CA LEU A 156 -11.74 7.04 -3.89
C LEU A 156 -10.70 6.07 -4.47
N GLN A 157 -11.06 5.35 -5.53
CA GLN A 157 -10.14 4.44 -6.23
C GLN A 157 -8.90 5.17 -6.76
N ASN A 158 -9.10 6.31 -7.43
CA ASN A 158 -8.01 7.06 -8.03
C ASN A 158 -7.13 7.78 -7.00
N VAL A 159 -7.71 8.25 -5.89
CA VAL A 159 -6.97 9.01 -4.86
C VAL A 159 -6.27 8.11 -3.86
N LEU A 160 -6.93 7.02 -3.45
CA LEU A 160 -6.40 6.10 -2.43
C LEU A 160 -5.72 4.88 -3.04
N GLU A 161 -5.76 4.74 -4.36
CA GLU A 161 -5.23 3.59 -5.09
C GLU A 161 -5.77 2.28 -4.50
N ASN A 162 -7.08 2.24 -4.30
CA ASN A 162 -7.80 1.12 -3.69
C ASN A 162 -9.05 0.75 -4.52
N ASN A 163 -9.85 -0.20 -4.03
CA ASN A 163 -11.04 -0.68 -4.75
C ASN A 163 -12.27 0.27 -4.66
N GLY A 164 -12.05 1.57 -4.50
CA GLY A 164 -13.11 2.59 -4.37
C GLY A 164 -13.85 2.57 -3.03
N ALA A 165 -13.36 1.81 -2.05
CA ALA A 165 -14.02 1.60 -0.78
C ALA A 165 -13.18 2.07 0.40
N VAL A 166 -13.83 2.59 1.44
CA VAL A 166 -13.19 3.01 2.69
C VAL A 166 -14.02 2.57 3.88
N VAL A 167 -13.36 2.40 5.03
CA VAL A 167 -14.01 2.06 6.29
C VAL A 167 -13.44 2.97 7.38
N SER A 168 -14.26 3.32 8.37
CA SER A 168 -13.78 4.07 9.53
C SER A 168 -13.10 3.12 10.52
N VAL A 169 -11.83 3.39 10.83
CA VAL A 169 -10.98 2.63 11.77
C VAL A 169 -10.07 3.57 12.53
N THR A 170 -9.54 3.11 13.66
CA THR A 170 -8.47 3.82 14.39
C THR A 170 -7.12 3.58 13.71
N SER A 171 -6.13 4.44 13.95
CA SER A 171 -4.76 4.21 13.46
C SER A 171 -4.17 2.91 14.01
N GLN A 172 -4.51 2.55 15.24
CA GLN A 172 -4.09 1.30 15.87
C GLN A 172 -4.66 0.09 15.14
N ASP A 173 -5.95 0.10 14.81
CA ASP A 173 -6.60 -1.00 14.08
C ASP A 173 -6.12 -1.06 12.62
N HIS A 174 -5.94 0.08 11.98
CA HIS A 174 -5.46 0.16 10.58
C HIS A 174 -4.02 -0.35 10.44
N LEU A 175 -3.13 0.03 11.35
CA LEU A 175 -1.75 -0.44 11.33
C LEU A 175 -1.65 -1.89 11.81
N GLY A 176 -2.45 -2.31 12.80
CA GLY A 176 -2.48 -3.70 13.28
C GLY A 176 -1.06 -4.27 13.50
N SER A 177 -0.81 -5.46 12.95
CA SER A 177 0.51 -6.13 13.02
C SER A 177 1.63 -5.40 12.27
N TYR A 178 1.31 -4.48 11.36
CA TYR A 178 2.31 -3.66 10.67
C TYR A 178 3.02 -2.72 11.65
N SER A 179 2.33 -2.28 12.71
CA SER A 179 2.94 -1.49 13.78
C SER A 179 4.05 -2.28 14.50
N ASP A 180 3.85 -3.58 14.73
CA ASP A 180 4.87 -4.44 15.32
C ASP A 180 6.07 -4.62 14.39
N ALA A 181 5.83 -4.76 13.09
CA ALA A 181 6.90 -4.85 12.10
C ALA A 181 7.77 -3.59 12.07
N ILE A 182 7.16 -2.40 12.11
CA ILE A 182 7.88 -1.11 12.19
C ILE A 182 8.64 -0.99 13.51
N ALA A 183 8.01 -1.31 14.64
CA ALA A 183 8.63 -1.17 15.96
C ALA A 183 9.89 -2.05 16.13
N ASN A 184 10.04 -3.09 15.32
CA ASN A 184 11.20 -3.95 15.31
C ASN A 184 12.38 -3.41 14.48
N ILE A 185 12.23 -2.29 13.78
CA ILE A 185 13.32 -1.66 13.03
C ILE A 185 14.32 -1.06 14.05
N PRO A 186 15.61 -1.41 13.99
CA PRO A 186 16.64 -0.83 14.87
C PRO A 186 16.66 0.70 14.78
N GLY A 187 16.75 1.38 15.92
CA GLY A 187 16.83 2.84 16.00
C GLY A 187 15.56 3.59 15.58
N ILE A 188 14.46 2.91 15.25
CA ILE A 188 13.27 3.57 14.73
C ILE A 188 12.61 4.52 15.73
N SER A 189 12.59 4.15 17.02
CA SER A 189 12.05 5.00 18.08
C SER A 189 12.89 6.27 18.23
N ALA A 190 14.22 6.11 18.34
CA ALA A 190 15.15 7.24 18.45
C ALA A 190 15.06 8.16 17.23
N TYR A 191 14.92 7.60 16.02
CA TYR A 191 14.73 8.37 14.80
C TYR A 191 13.45 9.23 14.83
N PHE A 192 12.32 8.65 15.23
CA PHE A 192 11.06 9.40 15.33
C PHE A 192 11.08 10.42 16.46
N ASP A 193 11.70 10.11 17.60
CA ASP A 193 11.85 11.03 18.73
C ASP A 193 12.72 12.23 18.35
N ASP A 194 13.84 12.05 17.65
CA ASP A 194 14.67 13.18 17.18
C ASP A 194 13.92 14.06 16.18
N LYS A 195 13.19 13.44 15.25
CA LYS A 195 12.54 14.15 14.14
C LYS A 195 11.24 14.84 14.52
N TYR A 196 10.48 14.28 15.47
CA TYR A 196 9.13 14.72 15.82
C TYR A 196 8.89 14.90 17.33
N GLY A 197 9.85 14.55 18.18
CA GLY A 197 9.80 14.76 19.62
C GLY A 197 10.06 16.22 19.97
N SER A 198 9.08 17.07 19.69
CA SER A 198 8.99 18.45 20.18
C SER A 198 7.89 18.60 21.20
#